data_AF-A0A2N2LPA3-F1
#
_entry.id   AF-A0A2N2LPA3-F1
#
_cell.length_a   1.000
_cell.length_b   1.000
_cell.length_c   1.000
_cell.angle_alpha   90.00
_cell.angle_beta   90.00
_cell.angle_gamma   90.00
#
_symmetry.space_group_name_H-M   'P 1'
#
loop_
_entity.id
_entity.type
_entity.pdbx_description
1 polymer ?
#
loop_
_entity_poly.entity_id
_entity_poly.type
_entity_poly.pdbx_seq_one_letter_code
_entity_poly.pdbx_strand_id
1 'polypeptide(L)'
;AWRSAAPVEPASDKPFSYRVETSFQKKWRAWVLRHHWLPIHEVETDLTWMAFILFSTLALYSHNTAVFFPVAVNIFVLGLMLYQTNIKPGAQPAFQAPSFLNWIKAHICILILWLPWIFSFIKQAGSVYKRFWIPAPTWEAIVQTLKSLVNPSAPLPSNLTTGIWIFFGLVFFLGLVHFWKKISQFIFLALLFATPLLGELFAGIWRPIFSGRTLIWITLPLILLLAAGIAKLKYRILVILILGVLVTINLFSVSDYFRFFHKEDWNTAARTVAGLAEDDDLVLFNSNFVEIPFNYYIESYETHQYLRLEKQGLPFDLIDDGILEPVMTEEHIPALTSK
;
A
#
# COMPACT_ATOMS: atom_id res chain seq x y z
N ALA A 1 -15.59 -22.03 -9.76
CA ALA A 1 -15.44 -23.04 -8.70
C ALA A 1 -13.96 -23.39 -8.55
N TRP A 2 -13.34 -22.84 -7.52
CA TRP A 2 -11.96 -23.12 -7.14
C TRP A 2 -11.96 -24.47 -6.41
N ARG A 3 -11.45 -25.52 -7.04
CA ARG A 3 -11.45 -26.86 -6.41
C ARG A 3 -10.45 -26.88 -5.26
N SER A 4 -10.92 -27.08 -4.03
CA SER A 4 -10.08 -27.45 -2.88
C SER A 4 -9.64 -28.92 -3.00
N ALA A 5 -8.44 -29.25 -2.52
CA ALA A 5 -8.07 -30.64 -2.33
C ALA A 5 -9.00 -31.23 -1.25
N ALA A 6 -9.71 -32.31 -1.56
CA ALA A 6 -10.58 -32.97 -0.58
C ALA A 6 -9.72 -33.47 0.60
N PRO A 7 -10.18 -33.31 1.85
CA PRO A 7 -9.55 -34.01 2.97
C PRO A 7 -9.65 -35.51 2.72
N VAL A 8 -8.55 -36.23 2.94
CA VAL A 8 -8.52 -37.70 2.84
C VAL A 8 -9.45 -38.25 3.92
N GLU A 9 -10.60 -38.80 3.51
CA GLU A 9 -11.48 -39.53 4.43
C GLU A 9 -10.69 -40.71 5.04
N PRO A 10 -10.71 -40.89 6.38
CA PRO A 10 -10.17 -42.09 6.98
C PRO A 10 -10.97 -43.30 6.47
N ALA A 11 -10.27 -44.29 5.93
CA ALA A 11 -10.87 -45.53 5.43
C ALA A 11 -11.76 -46.15 6.53
N SER A 12 -13.07 -46.22 6.28
CA SER A 12 -13.99 -46.84 7.22
C SER A 12 -13.90 -48.36 7.11
N ASP A 13 -13.19 -48.99 8.05
CA ASP A 13 -13.21 -50.44 8.25
C ASP A 13 -14.56 -50.87 8.88
N LYS A 14 -15.61 -51.04 8.07
CA LYS A 14 -16.82 -51.77 8.49
C LYS A 14 -17.23 -52.78 7.42
N PRO A 15 -17.30 -54.10 7.76
CA PRO A 15 -17.41 -55.16 6.76
C PRO A 15 -18.84 -55.51 6.30
N PHE A 16 -19.88 -54.75 6.65
CA PHE A 16 -21.25 -55.07 6.21
C PHE A 16 -22.12 -53.82 6.03
N SER A 17 -22.50 -53.54 4.78
CA SER A 17 -23.68 -52.71 4.47
C SER A 17 -24.42 -53.31 3.28
N TYR A 18 -25.71 -53.63 3.46
CA TYR A 18 -26.57 -54.16 2.40
C TYR A 18 -26.86 -53.07 1.35
N ARG A 19 -26.60 -53.37 0.08
CA ARG A 19 -27.00 -52.53 -1.06
C ARG A 19 -28.48 -52.79 -1.39
N VAL A 20 -29.35 -51.87 -0.99
CA VAL A 20 -30.70 -51.77 -1.57
C VAL A 20 -30.63 -50.80 -2.76
N GLU A 21 -30.74 -51.35 -3.97
CA GLU A 21 -30.78 -50.60 -5.22
C GLU A 21 -32.17 -50.00 -5.46
N THR A 22 -32.30 -48.70 -5.19
CA THR A 22 -33.38 -47.86 -5.74
C THR A 22 -32.74 -46.81 -6.64
N SER A 23 -32.54 -47.14 -7.92
CA SER A 23 -31.60 -46.46 -8.82
C SER A 23 -32.07 -45.13 -9.43
N PHE A 24 -33.35 -44.75 -9.28
CA PHE A 24 -33.89 -43.58 -9.99
C PHE A 24 -34.16 -42.34 -9.12
N GLN A 25 -34.63 -42.50 -7.87
CA GLN A 25 -34.91 -41.35 -6.97
C GLN A 25 -33.65 -40.74 -6.33
N LYS A 26 -32.53 -41.49 -6.27
CA LYS A 26 -31.27 -40.98 -5.70
C LYS A 26 -30.54 -40.00 -6.62
N LYS A 27 -30.62 -40.13 -7.94
CA LYS A 27 -29.88 -39.25 -8.86
C LYS A 27 -30.36 -37.80 -8.81
N TRP A 28 -31.68 -37.58 -8.77
CA TRP A 28 -32.23 -36.21 -8.75
C TRP A 28 -32.07 -35.55 -7.39
N ARG A 29 -32.35 -36.27 -6.28
CA ARG A 29 -32.09 -35.74 -4.93
C ARG A 29 -30.61 -35.55 -4.63
N ALA A 30 -29.72 -36.44 -5.09
CA ALA A 30 -28.28 -36.26 -4.95
C ALA A 30 -27.74 -35.15 -5.86
N TRP A 31 -28.31 -34.95 -7.05
CA TRP A 31 -27.96 -33.83 -7.93
C TRP A 31 -28.41 -32.49 -7.33
N VAL A 32 -29.65 -32.41 -6.82
CA VAL A 32 -30.16 -31.25 -6.09
C VAL A 32 -29.34 -31.01 -4.82
N LEU A 33 -29.09 -32.01 -3.97
CA LEU A 33 -28.28 -31.82 -2.75
C LEU A 33 -26.82 -31.44 -3.06
N ARG A 34 -26.25 -31.90 -4.18
CA ARG A 34 -24.89 -31.54 -4.63
C ARG A 34 -24.82 -30.18 -5.33
N HIS A 35 -25.94 -29.56 -5.71
CA HIS A 35 -25.97 -28.22 -6.33
C HIS A 35 -26.64 -27.15 -5.46
N HIS A 36 -27.50 -27.52 -4.51
CA HIS A 36 -28.25 -26.59 -3.67
C HIS A 36 -27.50 -26.21 -2.39
N TRP A 37 -26.50 -27.00 -2.00
CA TRP A 37 -25.63 -26.74 -0.88
C TRP A 37 -24.19 -26.87 -1.36
N LEU A 38 -23.65 -25.81 -1.95
CA LEU A 38 -22.19 -25.67 -1.96
C LEU A 38 -21.76 -25.80 -0.49
N PRO A 39 -20.89 -26.77 -0.14
CA PRO A 39 -20.36 -26.86 1.21
C PRO A 39 -19.86 -25.47 1.61
N ILE A 40 -20.22 -24.97 2.79
CA ILE A 40 -19.85 -23.61 3.26
C ILE A 40 -18.35 -23.34 3.05
N HIS A 41 -17.52 -24.37 3.20
CA HIS A 41 -16.09 -24.35 2.93
C HIS A 41 -15.71 -24.04 1.46
N GLU A 42 -16.45 -24.57 0.48
CA GLU A 42 -16.24 -24.24 -0.94
C GLU A 42 -16.58 -22.78 -1.23
N VAL A 43 -17.66 -22.27 -0.61
CA VAL A 43 -18.06 -20.86 -0.72
C VAL A 43 -17.01 -19.95 -0.09
N GLU A 44 -16.51 -20.29 1.10
CA GLU A 44 -15.46 -19.54 1.80
C GLU A 44 -14.14 -19.51 0.99
N THR A 45 -13.77 -20.65 0.39
CA THR A 45 -12.59 -20.74 -0.48
C THR A 45 -12.76 -19.87 -1.73
N ASP A 46 -13.92 -19.96 -2.39
CA ASP A 46 -14.23 -19.16 -3.58
C ASP A 46 -14.24 -17.65 -3.25
N LEU A 47 -14.83 -17.26 -2.12
CA LEU A 47 -14.81 -15.88 -1.62
C LEU A 47 -13.39 -15.40 -1.32
N THR A 48 -12.55 -16.25 -0.73
CA THR A 48 -11.15 -15.90 -0.43
C THR A 48 -10.35 -15.62 -1.70
N TRP A 49 -10.52 -16.44 -2.75
CA TRP A 49 -9.90 -16.19 -4.05
C TRP A 49 -10.42 -14.92 -4.71
N MET A 50 -11.74 -14.68 -4.67
CA MET A 50 -12.32 -13.45 -5.22
C MET A 50 -11.81 -12.22 -4.48
N ALA A 51 -11.75 -12.25 -3.15
CA ALA A 51 -11.19 -11.18 -2.34
C ALA A 51 -9.72 -10.95 -2.69
N PHE A 52 -8.91 -12.01 -2.77
CA PHE A 52 -7.51 -11.89 -3.16
C PHE A 52 -7.33 -11.25 -4.53
N ILE A 53 -8.09 -11.68 -5.54
CA ILE A 53 -8.04 -11.11 -6.88
C ILE A 53 -8.47 -9.63 -6.85
N LEU A 54 -9.63 -9.34 -6.29
CA LEU A 54 -10.20 -7.99 -6.24
C LEU A 54 -9.26 -7.02 -5.53
N PHE A 55 -8.82 -7.33 -4.31
CA PHE A 55 -7.98 -6.41 -3.53
C PHE A 55 -6.56 -6.29 -4.09
N SER A 56 -6.01 -7.35 -4.70
CA SER A 56 -4.71 -7.25 -5.39
C SER A 56 -4.81 -6.34 -6.61
N THR A 57 -5.87 -6.49 -7.41
CA THR A 57 -6.09 -5.61 -8.56
C THR A 57 -6.33 -4.17 -8.11
N LEU A 58 -7.19 -3.93 -7.11
CA LEU A 58 -7.43 -2.58 -6.58
C LEU A 58 -6.16 -1.93 -6.03
N ALA A 59 -5.28 -2.70 -5.37
CA ALA A 59 -4.00 -2.19 -4.91
C ALA A 59 -3.12 -1.70 -6.09
N LEU A 60 -3.06 -2.48 -7.18
CA LEU A 60 -2.32 -2.12 -8.39
C LEU A 60 -2.89 -0.90 -9.14
N TYR A 61 -4.19 -0.65 -9.04
CA TYR A 61 -4.81 0.58 -9.54
C TYR A 61 -4.58 1.79 -8.62
N SER A 62 -4.43 1.55 -7.32
CA SER A 62 -4.32 2.64 -6.32
C SER A 62 -2.91 3.19 -6.19
N HIS A 63 -1.87 2.36 -6.41
CA HIS A 63 -0.49 2.78 -6.18
C HIS A 63 0.50 2.08 -7.11
N ASN A 64 1.36 2.84 -7.79
CA ASN A 64 2.31 2.28 -8.75
C ASN A 64 3.32 1.31 -8.13
N THR A 65 3.77 1.56 -6.88
CA THR A 65 4.68 0.62 -6.19
C THR A 65 3.95 -0.57 -5.56
N ALA A 66 2.61 -0.65 -5.66
CA ALA A 66 1.87 -1.81 -5.18
C ALA A 66 2.23 -3.10 -5.92
N VAL A 67 2.95 -3.03 -7.06
CA VAL A 67 3.54 -4.20 -7.73
C VAL A 67 4.43 -5.03 -6.80
N PHE A 68 5.03 -4.43 -5.76
CA PHE A 68 5.79 -5.18 -4.77
C PHE A 68 4.93 -6.07 -3.86
N PHE A 69 3.62 -5.78 -3.73
CA PHE A 69 2.69 -6.61 -2.97
C PHE A 69 2.50 -8.01 -3.59
N PRO A 70 2.06 -8.17 -4.85
CA PRO A 70 1.98 -9.49 -5.46
C PRO A 70 3.36 -10.16 -5.54
N VAL A 71 4.46 -9.43 -5.71
CA VAL A 71 5.82 -10.01 -5.63
C VAL A 71 6.07 -10.63 -4.26
N ALA A 72 5.80 -9.90 -3.16
CA ALA A 72 5.99 -10.40 -1.80
C ALA A 72 5.15 -11.67 -1.53
N VAL A 73 3.88 -11.65 -1.94
CA VAL A 73 2.97 -12.78 -1.77
C VAL A 73 3.42 -13.98 -2.62
N ASN A 74 3.89 -13.76 -3.86
CA ASN A 74 4.41 -14.84 -4.69
C ASN A 74 5.66 -15.47 -4.10
N ILE A 75 6.62 -14.67 -3.63
CA ILE A 75 7.83 -15.19 -2.96
C ILE A 75 7.43 -16.08 -1.77
N PHE A 76 6.46 -15.62 -0.97
CA PHE A 76 5.97 -16.38 0.18
C PHE A 76 5.28 -17.69 -0.23
N VAL A 77 4.32 -17.63 -1.16
CA VAL A 77 3.53 -18.79 -1.59
C VAL A 77 4.38 -19.83 -2.31
N LEU A 78 5.29 -19.41 -3.19
CA LEU A 78 6.23 -20.32 -3.84
C LEU A 78 7.17 -20.96 -2.83
N GLY A 79 7.67 -20.19 -1.86
CA GLY A 79 8.44 -20.71 -0.73
C GLY A 79 7.66 -21.75 0.09
N LEU A 80 6.38 -21.50 0.35
CA LEU A 80 5.50 -22.47 1.02
C LEU A 80 5.30 -23.75 0.20
N MET A 81 5.09 -23.63 -1.13
CA MET A 81 4.94 -24.79 -2.02
C MET A 81 6.21 -25.66 -2.00
N LEU A 82 7.39 -25.05 -2.11
CA LEU A 82 8.69 -25.74 -2.06
C LEU A 82 9.00 -26.34 -0.69
N TYR A 83 8.55 -25.68 0.39
CA TYR A 83 8.75 -26.19 1.74
C TYR A 83 7.82 -27.37 2.03
N GLN A 84 6.55 -27.31 1.59
CA GLN A 84 5.55 -28.34 1.87
C GLN A 84 5.81 -29.67 1.17
N THR A 85 6.51 -29.69 0.03
CA THR A 85 6.98 -30.94 -0.58
C THR A 85 7.95 -31.72 0.32
N ASN A 86 8.55 -31.06 1.32
CA ASN A 86 9.52 -31.65 2.24
C ASN A 86 8.95 -31.91 3.66
N ILE A 87 7.68 -31.58 3.93
CA ILE A 87 7.06 -31.77 5.25
C ILE A 87 6.53 -33.20 5.40
N LYS A 88 6.78 -33.82 6.56
CA LYS A 88 6.22 -35.13 6.92
C LYS A 88 4.69 -35.08 6.96
N PRO A 89 3.97 -36.07 6.40
CA PRO A 89 2.51 -36.14 6.50
C PRO A 89 2.10 -36.16 7.98
N GLY A 90 1.34 -35.15 8.42
CA GLY A 90 0.81 -35.04 9.79
C GLY A 90 1.16 -33.75 10.55
N ALA A 91 2.11 -32.93 10.08
CA ALA A 91 2.29 -31.59 10.63
C ALA A 91 1.13 -30.68 10.19
N GLN A 92 0.51 -29.93 11.10
CA GLN A 92 -0.45 -28.88 10.77
C GLN A 92 0.29 -27.54 10.63
N PRO A 93 0.73 -27.15 9.43
CA PRO A 93 1.39 -25.86 9.26
C PRO A 93 0.40 -24.71 9.49
N ALA A 94 0.92 -23.58 9.98
CA ALA A 94 0.12 -22.36 10.15
C ALA A 94 -0.44 -21.80 8.83
N PHE A 95 0.21 -22.13 7.71
CA PHE A 95 -0.26 -21.85 6.35
C PHE A 95 -0.17 -23.10 5.49
N GLN A 96 -1.20 -23.31 4.67
CA GLN A 96 -1.23 -24.35 3.65
C GLN A 96 -1.02 -23.70 2.28
N ALA A 97 -0.20 -24.31 1.42
CA ALA A 97 0.03 -23.76 0.10
C ALA A 97 -1.24 -24.00 -0.73
N PRO A 98 -1.72 -22.99 -1.48
CA PRO A 98 -2.84 -23.17 -2.37
C PRO A 98 -2.48 -24.15 -3.51
N SER A 99 -3.49 -24.67 -4.19
CA SER A 99 -3.28 -25.40 -5.44
C SER A 99 -2.57 -24.51 -6.46
N PHE A 100 -1.49 -25.01 -7.06
CA PHE A 100 -0.71 -24.30 -8.08
C PHE A 100 -1.56 -23.79 -9.25
N LEU A 101 -2.51 -24.61 -9.73
CA LEU A 101 -3.41 -24.23 -10.82
C LEU A 101 -4.35 -23.09 -10.41
N ASN A 102 -4.84 -23.10 -9.17
CA ASN A 102 -5.69 -22.01 -8.67
C ASN A 102 -4.84 -20.74 -8.47
N TRP A 103 -3.61 -20.87 -7.99
CA TRP A 103 -2.69 -19.75 -7.88
C TRP A 103 -2.42 -19.05 -9.22
N ILE A 104 -2.13 -19.84 -10.28
CA ILE A 104 -1.94 -19.31 -11.64
C ILE A 104 -3.20 -18.60 -12.15
N LYS A 105 -4.37 -19.25 -12.03
CA LYS A 105 -5.65 -18.65 -12.47
C LYS A 105 -5.89 -17.31 -11.80
N ALA A 106 -5.64 -17.19 -10.50
CA ALA A 106 -5.81 -15.93 -9.79
C ALA A 106 -4.89 -14.83 -10.34
N HIS A 107 -3.63 -15.14 -10.64
CA HIS A 107 -2.68 -14.19 -11.22
C HIS A 107 -3.05 -13.79 -12.64
N ILE A 108 -3.54 -14.73 -13.46
CA ILE A 108 -4.06 -14.42 -14.79
C ILE A 108 -5.27 -13.47 -14.67
N CYS A 109 -6.19 -13.72 -13.75
CA CYS A 109 -7.32 -12.82 -13.50
C CYS A 109 -6.85 -11.43 -13.05
N ILE A 110 -5.92 -11.34 -12.09
CA ILE A 110 -5.36 -10.06 -11.63
C ILE A 110 -4.72 -9.30 -12.80
N LEU A 111 -3.92 -9.99 -13.62
CA LEU A 111 -3.25 -9.40 -14.78
C LEU A 111 -4.25 -8.89 -15.80
N ILE A 112 -5.27 -9.69 -16.15
CA ILE A 112 -6.32 -9.29 -17.11
C ILE A 112 -7.07 -8.06 -16.59
N LEU A 113 -7.44 -8.04 -15.30
CA LEU A 113 -8.16 -6.93 -14.70
C LEU A 113 -7.31 -5.65 -14.59
N TRP A 114 -5.99 -5.78 -14.42
CA TRP A 114 -5.06 -4.65 -14.37
C TRP A 114 -4.59 -4.18 -15.76
N LEU A 115 -4.68 -5.04 -16.78
CA LEU A 115 -4.18 -4.76 -18.14
C LEU A 115 -4.67 -3.44 -18.75
N PRO A 116 -5.94 -3.00 -18.57
CA PRO A 116 -6.37 -1.70 -19.08
C PRO A 116 -5.52 -0.51 -18.61
N TRP A 117 -4.89 -0.61 -17.43
CA TRP A 117 -4.04 0.44 -16.85
C TRP A 117 -2.60 0.45 -17.39
N ILE A 118 -2.18 -0.57 -18.13
CA ILE A 118 -0.77 -0.74 -18.52
C ILE A 118 -0.22 0.47 -19.29
N PHE A 119 -1.03 1.08 -20.17
CA PHE A 119 -0.62 2.24 -20.96
C PHE A 119 -0.38 3.48 -20.08
N SER A 120 -1.28 3.74 -19.14
CA SER A 120 -1.13 4.81 -18.14
C SER A 120 0.09 4.58 -17.26
N PHE A 121 0.28 3.34 -16.81
CA PHE A 121 1.44 2.95 -16.00
C PHE A 121 2.75 3.18 -16.76
N ILE A 122 2.86 2.77 -18.03
CA ILE A 122 4.05 2.99 -18.86
C ILE A 122 4.30 4.50 -19.06
N LYS A 123 3.26 5.29 -19.33
CA LYS A 123 3.39 6.75 -19.48
C LYS A 123 3.91 7.40 -18.19
N GLN A 124 3.36 7.01 -17.03
CA GLN A 124 3.79 7.52 -15.73
C GLN A 124 5.22 7.08 -15.37
N ALA A 125 5.54 5.81 -15.56
CA ALA A 125 6.89 5.28 -15.34
C ALA A 125 7.92 5.97 -16.24
N GLY A 126 7.58 6.23 -17.51
CA GLY A 126 8.41 6.98 -18.44
C GLY A 126 8.63 8.43 -18.01
N SER A 127 7.60 9.08 -17.46
CA SER A 127 7.71 10.44 -16.91
C SER A 127 8.67 10.48 -15.71
N VAL A 128 8.46 9.59 -14.73
CA VAL A 128 9.33 9.41 -13.57
C VAL A 128 10.76 9.10 -14.00
N TYR A 129 10.97 8.27 -15.01
CA TYR A 129 12.31 7.95 -15.47
C TYR A 129 13.06 9.15 -16.07
N LYS A 130 12.34 10.07 -16.72
CA LYS A 130 12.92 11.25 -17.37
C LYS A 130 13.12 12.42 -16.40
N ARG A 131 12.17 12.65 -15.49
CA ARG A 131 12.13 13.80 -14.59
C ARG A 131 11.69 13.34 -13.21
N PHE A 132 12.65 13.18 -12.29
CA PHE A 132 12.32 12.84 -10.92
C PHE A 132 13.13 13.68 -9.94
N TRP A 133 12.41 14.29 -9.01
CA TRP A 133 12.95 15.24 -8.04
C TRP A 133 13.53 14.58 -6.78
N ILE A 134 13.39 13.26 -6.62
CA ILE A 134 13.83 12.56 -5.41
C ILE A 134 15.34 12.28 -5.50
N PRO A 135 16.14 12.72 -4.51
CA PRO A 135 17.56 12.43 -4.45
C PRO A 135 17.82 10.94 -4.12
N ALA A 136 19.03 10.47 -4.41
CA ALA A 136 19.46 9.14 -3.96
C ALA A 136 19.35 9.04 -2.43
N PRO A 137 18.78 7.94 -1.89
CA PRO A 137 18.59 7.81 -0.45
C PRO A 137 19.95 7.68 0.26
N THR A 138 20.17 8.50 1.29
CA THR A 138 21.27 8.30 2.23
C THR A 138 20.87 7.33 3.33
N TRP A 139 21.84 6.82 4.09
CA TRP A 139 21.55 5.96 5.24
C TRP A 139 20.67 6.66 6.28
N GLU A 140 20.92 7.95 6.51
CA GLU A 140 20.14 8.79 7.40
C GLU A 140 18.70 8.91 6.92
N ALA A 141 18.49 9.11 5.61
CA ALA A 141 17.16 9.19 5.02
C ALA A 141 16.37 7.87 5.18
N ILE A 142 17.03 6.72 5.02
CA ILE A 142 16.42 5.40 5.22
C ILE A 142 15.99 5.22 6.67
N VAL A 143 16.90 5.48 7.63
CA VAL A 143 16.60 5.37 9.07
C VAL A 143 15.49 6.32 9.47
N GLN A 144 15.53 7.57 8.99
CA GLN A 144 14.50 8.57 9.29
C GLN A 144 13.14 8.19 8.70
N THR A 145 13.12 7.58 7.51
CA THR A 145 11.89 7.07 6.91
C THR A 145 11.30 5.95 7.75
N LEU A 146 12.11 4.96 8.14
CA LEU A 146 11.67 3.86 9.01
C LEU A 146 11.14 4.35 10.36
N LYS A 147 11.80 5.35 10.96
CA LYS A 147 11.31 6.01 12.17
C LYS A 147 9.96 6.70 11.92
N SER A 148 9.83 7.43 10.82
CA SER A 148 8.62 8.18 10.48
C SER A 148 7.42 7.27 10.19
N LEU A 149 7.64 6.03 9.76
CA LEU A 149 6.56 5.02 9.60
C LEU A 149 5.93 4.61 10.94
N VAL A 150 6.68 4.69 12.03
CA VAL A 150 6.19 4.33 13.37
C VAL A 150 5.71 5.56 14.12
N ASN A 151 6.49 6.63 14.07
CA ASN A 151 6.24 7.83 14.84
C ASN A 151 7.03 9.03 14.25
N PRO A 152 6.37 9.89 13.45
CA PRO A 152 6.95 11.14 12.96
C PRO A 152 6.89 12.20 14.07
N SER A 153 7.68 12.05 15.12
CA SER A 153 7.71 13.01 16.23
C SER A 153 8.44 14.30 15.87
N ALA A 154 7.98 15.40 16.46
CA ALA A 154 8.69 16.67 16.49
C ALA A 154 10.05 16.55 17.23
N PRO A 155 10.94 17.55 17.12
CA PRO A 155 12.19 17.57 17.87
C PRO A 155 11.91 17.60 19.37
N LEU A 156 12.04 16.44 20.04
CA LEU A 156 11.94 16.30 21.48
C LEU A 156 13.34 16.33 22.11
N PRO A 157 13.47 16.64 23.42
CA PRO A 157 14.71 16.45 24.15
C PRO A 157 15.32 15.06 23.91
N SER A 158 16.65 14.99 23.77
CA SER A 158 17.34 13.77 23.33
C SER A 158 17.08 12.57 24.24
N ASN A 159 17.02 12.78 25.56
CA ASN A 159 16.69 11.78 26.56
C ASN A 159 15.28 11.19 26.35
N LEU A 160 14.28 12.04 26.08
CA LEU A 160 12.90 11.60 25.85
C LEU A 160 12.78 10.85 24.53
N THR A 161 13.41 11.37 23.46
CA THR A 161 13.47 10.71 22.16
C THR A 161 14.07 9.31 22.28
N THR A 162 15.21 9.18 22.96
CA THR A 162 15.85 7.89 23.24
C THR A 162 14.93 6.96 24.02
N GLY A 163 14.25 7.46 25.06
CA GLY A 163 13.28 6.68 25.83
C GLY A 163 12.13 6.12 24.99
N ILE A 164 11.57 6.94 24.10
CA ILE A 164 10.51 6.54 23.15
C ILE A 164 11.01 5.44 22.22
N TRP A 165 12.20 5.59 21.64
CA TRP A 165 12.76 4.58 20.73
C TRP A 165 13.14 3.27 21.45
N ILE A 166 13.65 3.34 22.68
CA ILE A 166 13.86 2.15 23.53
C ILE A 166 12.52 1.46 23.77
N PHE A 167 11.47 2.20 24.10
CA PHE A 167 10.13 1.65 24.30
C PHE A 167 9.60 0.95 23.04
N PHE A 168 9.65 1.60 21.87
CA PHE A 168 9.27 0.96 20.61
C PHE A 168 10.12 -0.29 20.32
N GLY A 169 11.43 -0.23 20.56
CA GLY A 169 12.35 -1.36 20.39
C GLY A 169 12.00 -2.55 21.29
N LEU A 170 11.61 -2.30 22.55
CA LEU A 170 11.15 -3.34 23.47
C LEU A 170 9.85 -3.99 22.99
N VAL A 171 8.85 -3.20 22.56
CA VAL A 171 7.58 -3.73 22.03
C VAL A 171 7.81 -4.52 20.74
N PHE A 172 8.67 -4.01 19.86
CA PHE A 172 9.09 -4.71 18.64
C PHE A 172 9.76 -6.05 18.96
N PHE A 173 10.70 -6.05 19.91
CA PHE A 173 11.36 -7.28 20.36
C PHE A 173 10.34 -8.28 20.92
N LEU A 174 9.39 -7.86 21.76
CA LEU A 174 8.30 -8.73 22.22
C LEU A 174 7.51 -9.35 21.07
N GLY A 175 7.29 -8.59 19.99
CA GLY A 175 6.72 -9.08 18.74
C GLY A 175 7.56 -10.17 18.10
N LEU A 176 8.88 -10.00 17.99
CA LEU A 176 9.78 -11.04 17.49
C LEU A 176 9.72 -12.32 18.35
N VAL A 177 9.73 -12.18 19.68
CA VAL A 177 9.58 -13.33 20.59
C VAL A 177 8.15 -13.93 20.52
N HIS A 178 7.13 -13.22 20.02
CA HIS A 178 5.83 -13.83 19.74
C HIS A 178 5.96 -14.83 18.58
N PHE A 179 6.65 -14.45 17.51
CA PHE A 179 6.74 -15.25 16.29
C PHE A 179 7.91 -16.24 16.24
N TRP A 180 8.76 -16.32 17.25
CA TRP A 180 9.91 -17.25 17.33
C TRP A 180 9.57 -18.74 17.06
N LYS A 181 8.35 -19.17 17.38
CA LYS A 181 7.83 -20.53 17.13
C LYS A 181 6.83 -20.58 15.95
N LYS A 182 6.51 -19.43 15.36
CA LYS A 182 5.53 -19.25 14.28
C LYS A 182 6.25 -18.71 13.03
N ILE A 183 7.29 -19.42 12.61
CA ILE A 183 8.23 -18.93 11.60
C ILE A 183 7.57 -18.57 10.27
N SER A 184 6.56 -19.32 9.82
CA SER A 184 5.85 -19.00 8.57
C SER A 184 5.09 -17.67 8.65
N GLN A 185 4.50 -17.34 9.80
CA GLN A 185 3.85 -16.04 10.02
C GLN A 185 4.88 -14.91 10.08
N PHE A 186 6.02 -15.16 10.75
CA PHE A 186 7.12 -14.21 10.75
C PHE A 186 7.63 -13.91 9.33
N ILE A 187 7.93 -14.96 8.56
CA ILE A 187 8.43 -14.83 7.18
C ILE A 187 7.42 -14.10 6.31
N PHE A 188 6.11 -14.37 6.46
CA PHE A 188 5.08 -13.65 5.74
C PHE A 188 5.12 -12.14 6.01
N LEU A 189 5.10 -11.74 7.29
CA LEU A 189 5.18 -10.33 7.67
C LEU A 189 6.50 -9.69 7.25
N ALA A 190 7.61 -10.42 7.38
CA ALA A 190 8.93 -9.97 6.99
C ALA A 190 9.03 -9.74 5.47
N LEU A 191 8.44 -10.60 4.64
CA LEU A 191 8.39 -10.41 3.19
C LEU A 191 7.50 -9.24 2.81
N LEU A 192 6.32 -9.10 3.42
CA LEU A 192 5.45 -7.94 3.20
C LEU A 192 6.13 -6.62 3.56
N PHE A 193 7.01 -6.61 4.56
CA PHE A 193 7.80 -5.45 4.96
C PHE A 193 9.03 -5.22 4.07
N ALA A 194 9.81 -6.27 3.82
CA ALA A 194 11.12 -6.17 3.19
C ALA A 194 11.02 -6.05 1.66
N THR A 195 10.09 -6.74 1.01
CA THR A 195 9.99 -6.70 -0.46
C THR A 195 9.78 -5.29 -1.02
N PRO A 196 8.89 -4.44 -0.46
CA PRO A 196 8.70 -3.08 -0.96
C PRO A 196 9.88 -2.17 -0.62
N LEU A 197 10.39 -2.29 0.60
CA LEU A 197 11.54 -1.53 1.08
C LEU A 197 12.78 -1.78 0.20
N LEU A 198 13.13 -3.06 0.03
CA LEU A 198 14.25 -3.45 -0.81
C LEU A 198 13.95 -3.19 -2.29
N GLY A 199 12.71 -3.40 -2.74
CA GLY A 199 12.28 -3.14 -4.10
C GLY A 199 12.50 -1.69 -4.52
N GLU A 200 12.12 -0.72 -3.68
CA GLU A 200 12.37 0.70 -3.94
C GLU A 200 13.85 1.07 -3.86
N LEU A 201 14.61 0.47 -2.95
CA LEU A 201 16.06 0.68 -2.87
C LEU A 201 16.79 0.13 -4.11
N PHE A 202 16.39 -1.06 -4.58
CA PHE A 202 16.93 -1.66 -5.81
C PHE A 202 16.55 -0.85 -7.05
N ALA A 203 15.27 -0.47 -7.19
CA ALA A 203 14.83 0.44 -8.25
C ALA A 203 15.62 1.78 -8.19
N GLY A 204 15.93 2.22 -6.96
CA GLY A 204 16.73 3.39 -6.63
C GLY A 204 18.14 3.42 -7.23
N ILE A 205 18.72 2.27 -7.59
CA ILE A 205 20.03 2.17 -8.24
C ILE A 205 19.98 2.82 -9.64
N TRP A 206 18.87 2.67 -10.36
CA TRP A 206 18.68 3.29 -11.68
C TRP A 206 18.01 4.65 -11.58
N ARG A 207 16.94 4.72 -10.78
CA ARG A 207 16.20 5.95 -10.51
C ARG A 207 15.72 5.97 -9.07
N PRO A 208 16.23 6.90 -8.22
CA PRO A 208 15.80 7.01 -6.82
C PRO A 208 14.29 7.20 -6.72
N ILE A 209 13.56 6.18 -6.27
CA ILE A 209 12.11 6.26 -6.01
C ILE A 209 11.77 6.14 -4.52
N PHE A 210 12.79 6.04 -3.67
CA PHE A 210 12.64 5.81 -2.24
C PHE A 210 11.94 6.98 -1.56
N SER A 211 10.72 6.74 -1.07
CA SER A 211 9.94 7.75 -0.36
C SER A 211 9.10 7.15 0.76
N GLY A 212 8.99 7.83 1.90
CA GLY A 212 8.13 7.36 2.99
C GLY A 212 6.67 7.18 2.58
N ARG A 213 6.19 8.02 1.64
CA ARG A 213 4.80 7.97 1.16
C ARG A 213 4.49 6.71 0.34
N THR A 214 5.46 6.21 -0.43
CA THR A 214 5.30 5.01 -1.27
C THR A 214 5.41 3.73 -0.45
N LEU A 215 6.10 3.80 0.69
CA LEU A 215 6.26 2.71 1.65
C LEU A 215 5.19 2.67 2.74
N ILE A 216 4.20 3.57 2.73
CA ILE A 216 3.21 3.69 3.83
C ILE A 216 2.56 2.35 4.20
N TRP A 217 2.34 1.46 3.22
CA TRP A 217 1.66 0.18 3.43
C TRP A 217 2.52 -0.88 4.16
N ILE A 218 3.86 -0.71 4.26
CA ILE A 218 4.71 -1.58 5.09
C ILE A 218 4.51 -1.32 6.59
N THR A 219 3.76 -0.28 6.95
CA THR A 219 3.29 -0.07 8.34
C THR A 219 2.36 -1.19 8.80
N LEU A 220 1.59 -1.81 7.90
CA LEU A 220 0.66 -2.89 8.26
C LEU A 220 1.38 -4.09 8.91
N PRO A 221 2.39 -4.72 8.27
CA PRO A 221 3.12 -5.80 8.92
C PRO A 221 3.84 -5.36 10.19
N LEU A 222 4.29 -4.10 10.27
CA LEU A 222 4.93 -3.55 11.46
C LEU A 222 3.94 -3.39 12.64
N ILE A 223 2.75 -2.85 12.40
CA ILE A 223 1.70 -2.72 13.41
C ILE A 223 1.25 -4.10 13.90
N LEU A 224 1.08 -5.08 12.99
CA LEU A 224 0.75 -6.45 13.35
C LEU A 224 1.83 -7.10 14.23
N LEU A 225 3.11 -6.82 13.95
CA LEU A 225 4.23 -7.30 14.76
C LEU A 225 4.20 -6.69 16.17
N LEU A 226 4.00 -5.37 16.28
CA LEU A 226 3.88 -4.67 17.56
C LEU A 226 2.67 -5.20 18.36
N ALA A 227 1.52 -5.34 17.71
CA ALA A 227 0.29 -5.86 18.32
C ALA A 227 0.48 -7.29 18.84
N ALA A 228 1.15 -8.16 18.09
CA ALA A 228 1.46 -9.53 18.52
C ALA A 228 2.36 -9.56 19.77
N GLY A 229 3.31 -8.61 19.87
CA GLY A 229 4.16 -8.44 21.05
C GLY A 229 3.38 -8.05 22.29
N ILE A 230 2.48 -7.07 22.16
CA ILE A 230 1.60 -6.62 23.25
C ILE A 230 0.64 -7.74 23.67
N ALA A 231 0.03 -8.43 22.71
CA ALA A 231 -0.92 -9.51 22.96
C ALA A 231 -0.31 -10.73 23.68
N LYS A 232 1.03 -10.85 23.71
CA LYS A 232 1.74 -11.90 24.44
C LYS A 232 1.73 -11.69 25.96
N LEU A 233 1.47 -10.48 26.43
CA LEU A 233 1.56 -10.14 27.85
C LEU A 233 0.43 -10.80 28.65
N LYS A 234 0.80 -11.45 29.75
CA LYS A 234 -0.13 -12.19 30.62
C LYS A 234 -1.13 -11.25 31.32
N TYR A 235 -0.68 -10.07 31.73
CA TYR A 235 -1.45 -9.15 32.55
C TYR A 235 -2.14 -8.09 31.69
N ARG A 236 -3.48 -8.04 31.72
CA ARG A 236 -4.28 -7.07 30.97
C ARG A 236 -3.93 -5.62 31.31
N ILE A 237 -3.55 -5.34 32.55
CA ILE A 237 -3.12 -4.01 32.98
C ILE A 237 -1.87 -3.56 32.21
N LEU A 238 -0.90 -4.45 31.97
CA LEU A 238 0.29 -4.11 31.18
C LEU A 238 -0.06 -3.84 29.71
N VAL A 239 -1.00 -4.61 29.15
CA VAL A 239 -1.53 -4.37 27.80
C VAL A 239 -2.15 -2.98 27.71
N ILE A 240 -3.04 -2.63 28.65
CA ILE A 240 -3.70 -1.33 28.70
C ILE A 240 -2.67 -0.20 28.88
N LEU A 241 -1.69 -0.37 29.77
CA LEU A 241 -0.63 0.61 30.01
C LEU A 241 0.18 0.87 28.72
N ILE A 242 0.68 -0.19 28.08
CA ILE A 242 1.50 -0.08 26.87
C ILE A 242 0.70 0.54 25.72
N LEU A 243 -0.55 0.12 25.53
CA LEU A 243 -1.44 0.72 24.54
C LEU A 243 -1.70 2.19 24.85
N GLY A 244 -1.97 2.54 26.12
CA GLY A 244 -2.16 3.91 26.56
C GLY A 244 -0.95 4.80 26.27
N VAL A 245 0.26 4.30 26.54
CA VAL A 245 1.52 5.00 26.22
C VAL A 245 1.69 5.16 24.70
N LEU A 246 1.47 4.10 23.91
CA LEU A 246 1.59 4.16 22.45
C LEU A 246 0.59 5.15 21.82
N VAL A 247 -0.67 5.11 22.27
CA VAL A 247 -1.72 6.03 21.82
C VAL A 247 -1.34 7.46 22.19
N THR A 248 -0.87 7.69 23.42
CA THR A 248 -0.47 9.02 23.88
C THR A 248 0.68 9.59 23.04
N ILE A 249 1.77 8.83 22.85
CA ILE A 249 2.93 9.24 22.06
C ILE A 249 2.53 9.57 20.61
N ASN A 250 1.67 8.75 20.00
CA ASN A 250 1.23 8.99 18.63
C ASN A 250 0.21 10.12 18.51
N LEU A 251 -0.67 10.33 19.49
CA LEU A 251 -1.56 11.50 19.52
C LEU A 251 -0.77 12.79 19.63
N PHE A 252 0.31 12.83 20.41
CA PHE A 252 1.22 13.98 20.45
C PHE A 252 1.88 14.20 19.09
N SER A 253 2.44 13.16 18.47
CA SER A 253 3.04 13.26 17.13
C SER A 253 2.04 13.75 16.06
N VAL A 254 0.80 13.27 16.09
CA VAL A 254 -0.28 13.74 15.19
C VAL A 254 -0.64 15.20 15.50
N SER A 255 -0.77 15.58 16.77
CA SER A 255 -1.03 16.96 17.17
C SER A 255 0.10 17.89 16.69
N ASP A 256 1.36 17.47 16.83
CA ASP A 256 2.51 18.23 16.39
C ASP A 256 2.52 18.41 14.87
N TYR A 257 2.18 17.35 14.12
CA TYR A 257 1.98 17.44 12.67
C TYR A 257 0.99 18.55 12.33
N PHE A 258 -0.22 18.54 12.92
CA PHE A 258 -1.23 19.56 12.59
C PHE A 258 -0.93 20.97 13.11
N ARG A 259 -0.05 21.13 14.11
CA ARG A 259 0.31 22.43 14.68
C ARG A 259 1.51 23.07 14.02
N PHE A 260 2.50 22.26 13.63
CA PHE A 260 3.81 22.76 13.23
C PHE A 260 4.15 22.47 11.76
N PHE A 261 3.52 21.45 11.15
CA PHE A 261 3.71 21.19 9.72
C PHE A 261 2.86 22.16 8.91
N HIS A 262 3.51 23.14 8.30
CA HIS A 262 2.86 24.09 7.41
C HIS A 262 3.04 23.62 5.97
N LYS A 263 1.92 23.35 5.30
CA LYS A 263 1.92 23.27 3.84
C LYS A 263 2.01 24.69 3.28
N GLU A 264 2.38 24.79 2.00
CA GLU A 264 2.40 26.07 1.27
C GLU A 264 1.06 26.81 1.41
N ASP A 265 1.12 28.07 1.85
CA ASP A 265 -0.06 28.91 2.09
C ASP A 265 -0.55 29.57 0.79
N TRP A 266 -1.13 28.75 -0.07
CA TRP A 266 -1.68 29.19 -1.36
C TRP A 266 -2.85 30.17 -1.21
N ASN A 267 -3.53 30.20 -0.06
CA ASN A 267 -4.59 31.19 0.23
C ASN A 267 -4.00 32.60 0.32
N THR A 268 -2.92 32.76 1.09
CA THR A 268 -2.26 34.07 1.21
C THR A 268 -1.66 34.52 -0.12
N ALA A 269 -1.08 33.60 -0.91
CA ALA A 269 -0.60 33.92 -2.25
C ALA A 269 -1.73 34.43 -3.16
N ALA A 270 -2.84 33.70 -3.26
CA ALA A 270 -4.00 34.09 -4.06
C ALA A 270 -4.61 35.42 -3.60
N ARG A 271 -4.78 35.63 -2.28
CA ARG A 271 -5.27 36.89 -1.73
C ARG A 271 -4.35 38.07 -2.06
N THR A 272 -3.04 37.85 -2.02
CA THR A 272 -2.06 38.90 -2.32
C THR A 272 -2.15 39.31 -3.78
N VAL A 273 -2.26 38.34 -4.70
CA VAL A 273 -2.47 38.63 -6.13
C VAL A 273 -3.81 39.35 -6.34
N ALA A 274 -4.90 38.83 -5.78
CA ALA A 274 -6.23 39.45 -5.92
C ALA A 274 -6.31 40.87 -5.36
N GLY A 275 -5.51 41.20 -4.34
CA GLY A 275 -5.48 42.54 -3.75
C GLY A 275 -4.61 43.55 -4.51
N LEU A 276 -3.79 43.10 -5.45
CA LEU A 276 -2.83 43.93 -6.20
C LEU A 276 -3.10 43.96 -7.70
N ALA A 277 -3.71 42.92 -8.25
CA ALA A 277 -3.99 42.79 -9.67
C ALA A 277 -5.21 43.62 -10.08
N GLU A 278 -5.15 44.16 -11.28
CA GLU A 278 -6.27 44.78 -11.98
C GLU A 278 -6.93 43.79 -12.95
N ASP A 279 -8.08 44.18 -13.51
CA ASP A 279 -8.73 43.37 -14.53
C ASP A 279 -7.83 43.21 -15.76
N ASP A 280 -7.79 41.98 -16.25
CA ASP A 280 -7.00 41.53 -17.40
C ASP A 280 -5.48 41.55 -17.18
N ASP A 281 -5.01 41.63 -15.91
CA ASP A 281 -3.60 41.43 -15.57
C ASP A 281 -3.14 39.99 -15.82
N LEU A 282 -1.87 39.86 -16.21
CA LEU A 282 -1.23 38.58 -16.53
C LEU A 282 -0.47 38.00 -15.34
N VAL A 283 -0.88 36.80 -14.91
CA VAL A 283 -0.21 35.98 -13.90
C VAL A 283 0.60 34.88 -14.59
N LEU A 284 1.92 34.96 -14.42
CA LEU A 284 2.86 34.01 -15.03
C LEU A 284 3.28 32.92 -14.04
N PHE A 285 3.13 31.66 -14.44
CA PHE A 285 3.54 30.50 -13.65
C PHE A 285 4.82 29.89 -14.21
N ASN A 286 5.89 29.93 -13.42
CA ASN A 286 7.14 29.23 -13.78
C ASN A 286 7.02 27.70 -13.63
N SER A 287 6.15 27.24 -12.71
CA SER A 287 5.82 25.83 -12.54
C SER A 287 4.32 25.65 -12.74
N ASN A 288 3.93 24.95 -13.80
CA ASN A 288 2.53 24.75 -14.16
C ASN A 288 1.76 24.01 -13.05
N PHE A 289 2.42 23.12 -12.31
CA PHE A 289 1.79 22.39 -11.21
C PHE A 289 1.23 23.32 -10.11
N VAL A 290 1.86 24.47 -9.86
CA VAL A 290 1.40 25.40 -8.80
C VAL A 290 0.19 26.23 -9.21
N GLU A 291 -0.14 26.26 -10.50
CA GLU A 291 -1.36 26.88 -10.99
C GLU A 291 -2.61 26.16 -10.44
N ILE A 292 -2.53 24.83 -10.24
CA ILE A 292 -3.64 24.02 -9.71
C ILE A 292 -4.10 24.50 -8.33
N PRO A 293 -3.25 24.56 -7.28
CA PRO A 293 -3.67 25.08 -5.99
C PRO A 293 -3.97 26.58 -6.04
N PHE A 294 -3.27 27.37 -6.88
CA PHE A 294 -3.59 28.79 -7.03
C PHE A 294 -5.02 29.01 -7.54
N ASN A 295 -5.41 28.30 -8.60
CA ASN A 295 -6.74 28.36 -9.21
C ASN A 295 -7.83 28.04 -8.19
N TYR A 296 -7.62 27.06 -7.32
CA TYR A 296 -8.56 26.73 -6.26
C TYR A 296 -8.82 27.90 -5.29
N TYR A 297 -7.79 28.66 -4.92
CA TYR A 297 -7.96 29.77 -3.96
C TYR A 297 -8.38 31.08 -4.63
N ILE A 298 -7.94 31.34 -5.86
CA ILE A 298 -8.28 32.56 -6.59
C ILE A 298 -9.73 32.55 -7.11
N GLU A 299 -10.31 31.37 -7.33
CA GLU A 299 -11.67 31.19 -7.85
C GLU A 299 -12.72 32.04 -7.10
N SER A 300 -12.60 32.14 -5.78
CA SER A 300 -13.53 32.95 -4.98
C SER A 300 -13.49 34.45 -5.33
N TYR A 301 -12.31 34.99 -5.68
CA TYR A 301 -12.13 36.38 -6.07
C TYR A 301 -12.61 36.61 -7.50
N GLU A 302 -12.31 35.68 -8.42
CA GLU A 302 -12.76 35.77 -9.81
C GLU A 302 -14.29 35.71 -9.93
N THR A 303 -14.93 34.89 -9.09
CA THR A 303 -16.39 34.70 -9.13
C THR A 303 -17.17 35.77 -8.36
N HIS A 304 -16.69 36.21 -7.19
CA HIS A 304 -17.46 37.12 -6.32
C HIS A 304 -17.05 38.58 -6.47
N GLN A 305 -15.79 38.86 -6.85
CA GLN A 305 -15.28 40.21 -7.04
C GLN A 305 -15.11 40.55 -8.51
N TYR A 306 -15.45 39.63 -9.42
CA TYR A 306 -15.38 39.78 -10.87
C TYR A 306 -14.00 40.12 -11.41
N LEU A 307 -12.94 39.88 -10.62
CA LEU A 307 -11.56 40.06 -11.06
C LEU A 307 -11.26 39.10 -12.21
N ARG A 308 -10.77 39.64 -13.32
CA ARG A 308 -10.34 38.83 -14.48
C ARG A 308 -8.84 38.76 -14.50
N LEU A 309 -8.29 37.55 -14.46
CA LEU A 309 -6.85 37.33 -14.58
C LEU A 309 -6.58 36.49 -15.81
N GLU A 310 -5.61 36.92 -16.60
CA GLU A 310 -4.99 36.05 -17.59
C GLU A 310 -3.94 35.19 -16.88
N LYS A 311 -4.02 33.88 -17.03
CA LYS A 311 -3.11 32.93 -16.37
C LYS A 311 -2.34 32.21 -17.45
N GLN A 312 -1.02 32.19 -17.34
CA GLN A 312 -0.20 31.54 -18.35
C GLN A 312 1.00 30.82 -17.73
N GLY A 313 1.17 29.56 -18.09
CA GLY A 313 2.39 28.82 -17.80
C GLY A 313 3.57 29.27 -18.66
N LEU A 314 4.78 29.19 -18.10
CA LEU A 314 6.04 29.46 -18.79
C LEU A 314 7.08 28.37 -18.49
N PRO A 315 7.79 27.82 -19.49
CA PRO A 315 7.69 28.12 -20.94
C PRO A 315 6.49 27.48 -21.65
N PHE A 316 5.78 26.58 -21.00
CA PHE A 316 4.63 25.85 -21.54
C PHE A 316 3.42 26.10 -20.64
N ASP A 317 2.21 26.00 -21.17
CA ASP A 317 0.98 26.18 -20.42
C ASP A 317 0.51 24.87 -19.76
N LEU A 318 -0.15 24.96 -18.61
CA LEU A 318 -0.67 23.78 -17.93
C LEU A 318 -1.76 23.08 -18.74
N ILE A 319 -2.72 23.85 -19.28
CA ILE A 319 -3.92 23.33 -19.93
C ILE A 319 -3.60 22.91 -21.36
N ASP A 320 -2.90 23.76 -22.11
CA ASP A 320 -2.65 23.50 -23.53
C ASP A 320 -1.57 22.44 -23.74
N ASP A 321 -0.47 22.49 -22.97
CA ASP A 321 0.65 21.56 -23.16
C ASP A 321 0.59 20.33 -22.25
N GLY A 322 -0.13 20.40 -21.12
CA GLY A 322 -0.25 19.28 -20.18
C GLY A 322 1.06 18.89 -19.49
N ILE A 323 2.04 19.79 -19.46
CA ILE A 323 3.35 19.58 -18.83
C ILE A 323 3.31 20.17 -17.42
N LEU A 324 3.45 19.33 -16.38
CA LEU A 324 3.35 19.76 -14.98
C LEU A 324 4.54 20.59 -14.51
N GLU A 325 5.76 20.20 -14.90
CA GLU A 325 7.00 20.87 -14.49
C GLU A 325 7.88 21.08 -15.73
N PRO A 326 7.66 22.17 -16.48
CA PRO A 326 8.48 22.50 -17.62
C PRO A 326 9.85 23.04 -17.18
N VAL A 327 10.91 22.73 -17.94
CA VAL A 327 12.25 23.27 -17.68
C VAL A 327 12.45 24.47 -18.58
N MET A 328 12.69 25.63 -17.99
CA MET A 328 13.06 26.84 -18.73
C MET A 328 14.53 26.76 -19.17
N THR A 329 14.80 27.01 -20.45
CA THR A 329 16.12 27.00 -21.08
C THR A 329 16.29 28.30 -21.87
N GLU A 330 17.52 28.62 -22.28
CA GLU A 330 17.78 29.84 -23.08
C GLU A 330 17.02 29.87 -24.40
N GLU A 331 16.69 28.70 -24.97
CA GLU A 331 15.90 28.56 -26.20
C GLU A 331 14.47 29.10 -26.07
N HIS A 332 13.94 29.19 -24.84
CA HIS A 332 12.60 29.72 -24.59
C HIS A 332 12.58 31.25 -24.41
N ILE A 333 13.73 31.90 -24.22
CA ILE A 333 13.82 33.36 -24.01
C ILE A 333 13.21 34.16 -25.16
N PRO A 334 13.45 33.83 -26.45
CA PRO A 334 12.84 34.58 -27.55
C PRO A 334 11.30 34.58 -27.49
N ALA A 335 10.69 33.46 -27.11
CA ALA A 335 9.23 33.35 -27.01
C ALA A 335 8.64 34.20 -25.87
N LEU A 336 9.42 34.49 -24.83
CA LEU A 336 9.04 35.38 -23.72
C LEU A 336 9.10 36.87 -24.09
N THR A 337 9.87 37.23 -25.12
CA THR A 337 10.05 38.64 -25.55
C THR A 337 9.17 39.01 -26.75
N SER A 338 8.53 38.02 -27.37
CA SER A 338 7.65 38.19 -28.53
C SER A 338 6.16 38.19 -28.17
N LYS A 339 5.82 37.85 -26.93
CA LYS A 339 4.49 38.05 -26.34
C LYS A 339 4.51 39.38 -25.59
#